data_AF-A0A0A2EV90-F1
#
_entry.id   AF-A0A0A2EV90-F1
#
_cell.length_a   1.000
_cell.length_b   1.000
_cell.length_c   1.000
_cell.angle_alpha   90.00
_cell.angle_beta   90.00
_cell.angle_gamma   90.00
#
_symmetry.space_group_name_H-M   'P 1'
#
loop_
_entity.id
_entity.type
_entity.pdbx_description
1 polymer ?
#
loop_
_entity_poly.entity_id
_entity_poly.type
_entity_poly.pdbx_seq_one_letter_code
_entity_poly.pdbx_strand_id
1 'polypeptide(L)'
;MKVILDTNIIFSDFHLKGAKIKNLCESVKSTGDSIHIPAVVVDESINKYKEKAQECKSKIDRGISDFKRLTGKDIGADPCSDEFILKETEEYVEKFKKRLQELGIKIIPYPSTPHQELVKRDLSRKKPFQETGKGYRDALIWESVKNICEKYLYSSEIPKIIFVNKNHKDFCEAGLLHLDLKEDLVSNGINEDYVRVVEDIDIFVEEYIKPKQEILKDILDALNANKQYNKIDLNTEIEQRTTKFLLHREFDYEESPFGQEFENPSVVSLDEPSFTVTEVRQISEEEILIEVEIDVDCDFDFFIFKSDAMCMDEEEFPYIWDSDWNKHYMAASKTTPIKLKGTLIVDSSFEVILSDDIEITHKH
;
A
#
# COMPACT_ATOMS: atom_id res chain seq x y z
N MET A 1 13.10 1.94 2.25
CA MET A 1 13.63 1.99 0.85
C MET A 1 12.73 2.80 -0.10
N LYS A 2 13.34 3.38 -1.15
CA LYS A 2 12.64 4.07 -2.25
C LYS A 2 12.91 3.35 -3.57
N VAL A 3 11.87 2.93 -4.28
CA VAL A 3 11.97 2.24 -5.57
C VAL A 3 11.66 3.24 -6.68
N ILE A 4 12.56 3.41 -7.64
CA ILE A 4 12.37 4.33 -8.79
C ILE A 4 12.17 3.48 -10.04
N LEU A 5 11.07 3.71 -10.76
CA LEU A 5 10.71 2.95 -11.96
C LEU A 5 11.06 3.71 -13.25
N ASP A 6 11.58 2.97 -14.23
CA ASP A 6 11.82 3.43 -15.60
C ASP A 6 10.61 3.17 -16.56
N THR A 7 10.61 3.82 -17.73
CA THR A 7 9.57 3.76 -18.78
C THR A 7 9.29 2.33 -19.24
N ASN A 8 10.30 1.48 -19.31
CA ASN A 8 10.16 0.12 -19.83
C ASN A 8 9.13 -0.73 -19.05
N ILE A 9 8.95 -0.45 -17.76
CA ILE A 9 7.99 -1.13 -16.89
C ILE A 9 6.54 -0.75 -17.25
N ILE A 10 6.34 0.51 -17.61
CA ILE A 10 5.02 1.05 -17.96
C ILE A 10 4.66 0.68 -19.40
N PHE A 11 5.64 0.63 -20.30
CA PHE A 11 5.39 0.35 -21.70
C PHE A 11 4.73 -1.03 -21.94
N SER A 12 5.02 -2.02 -21.08
CA SER A 12 4.33 -3.32 -21.13
C SER A 12 2.86 -3.27 -20.70
N ASP A 13 2.43 -2.21 -20.01
CA ASP A 13 1.08 -2.06 -19.45
C ASP A 13 0.70 -0.58 -19.28
N PHE A 14 0.25 0.05 -20.37
CA PHE A 14 -0.15 1.47 -20.40
C PHE A 14 -1.24 1.84 -19.39
N HIS A 15 -2.03 0.89 -18.91
CA HIS A 15 -3.11 1.14 -17.96
C HIS A 15 -2.76 0.76 -16.52
N LEU A 16 -1.56 0.21 -16.27
CA LEU A 16 -1.11 -0.23 -14.94
C LEU A 16 -2.15 -1.13 -14.25
N LYS A 17 -2.70 -2.07 -15.01
CA LYS A 17 -3.71 -3.04 -14.56
C LYS A 17 -3.15 -4.46 -14.39
N GLY A 18 -1.96 -4.72 -14.90
CA GLY A 18 -1.26 -5.99 -14.86
C GLY A 18 -0.93 -6.42 -13.44
N ALA A 19 -0.88 -7.73 -13.23
CA ALA A 19 -0.61 -8.32 -11.92
C ALA A 19 0.75 -7.87 -11.36
N LYS A 20 1.77 -7.75 -12.22
CA LYS A 20 3.14 -7.40 -11.82
C LYS A 20 3.23 -6.05 -11.10
N ILE A 21 2.65 -4.99 -11.64
CA ILE A 21 2.69 -3.66 -11.00
C ILE A 21 1.82 -3.60 -9.75
N LYS A 22 0.66 -4.29 -9.75
CA LYS A 22 -0.21 -4.36 -8.56
C LYS A 22 0.48 -5.08 -7.41
N ASN A 23 1.02 -6.27 -7.66
CA ASN A 23 1.75 -7.05 -6.68
C ASN A 23 2.96 -6.28 -6.16
N LEU A 24 3.70 -5.56 -7.02
CA LEU A 24 4.79 -4.69 -6.58
C LEU A 24 4.29 -3.61 -5.62
N CYS A 25 3.22 -2.89 -5.96
CA CYS A 25 2.66 -1.84 -5.11
C CYS A 25 2.18 -2.38 -3.77
N GLU A 26 1.55 -3.56 -3.74
CA GLU A 26 1.10 -4.22 -2.51
C GLU A 26 2.28 -4.71 -1.66
N SER A 27 3.28 -5.34 -2.29
CA SER A 27 4.43 -5.90 -1.59
C SER A 27 5.36 -4.82 -1.02
N VAL A 28 5.45 -3.67 -1.69
CA VAL A 28 6.17 -2.50 -1.21
C VAL A 28 5.44 -1.84 -0.02
N LYS A 29 4.09 -1.86 -0.02
CA LYS A 29 3.31 -1.37 1.12
C LYS A 29 3.50 -2.22 2.38
N SER A 30 3.62 -3.54 2.26
CA SER A 30 3.79 -4.40 3.44
C SER A 30 5.16 -4.28 4.11
N THR A 31 6.13 -3.66 3.42
CA THR A 31 7.53 -3.53 3.85
C THR A 31 7.93 -2.09 4.21
N GLY A 32 6.95 -1.17 4.31
CA GLY A 32 7.18 0.25 4.62
C GLY A 32 7.91 1.02 3.51
N ASP A 33 8.05 0.41 2.33
CA ASP A 33 8.80 0.97 1.21
C ASP A 33 7.89 1.85 0.32
N SER A 34 8.44 2.58 -0.65
CA SER A 34 7.61 3.44 -1.52
C SER A 34 8.11 3.54 -2.96
N ILE A 35 7.17 3.60 -3.90
CA ILE A 35 7.42 3.60 -5.34
C ILE A 35 7.38 5.02 -5.89
N HIS A 36 8.34 5.33 -6.74
CA HIS A 36 8.55 6.63 -7.35
C HIS A 36 8.74 6.48 -8.86
N ILE A 37 8.36 7.52 -9.59
CA ILE A 37 8.51 7.58 -11.04
C ILE A 37 8.94 8.99 -11.47
N PRO A 38 10.01 9.16 -12.24
CA PRO A 38 10.39 10.46 -12.79
C PRO A 38 9.31 11.04 -13.72
N ALA A 39 9.07 12.35 -13.66
CA ALA A 39 8.14 13.03 -14.57
C ALA A 39 8.51 12.85 -16.04
N VAL A 40 9.82 12.79 -16.35
CA VAL A 40 10.31 12.47 -17.71
C VAL A 40 9.85 11.09 -18.20
N VAL A 41 9.77 10.11 -17.30
CA VAL A 41 9.28 8.75 -17.58
C VAL A 41 7.76 8.75 -17.79
N VAL A 42 7.02 9.54 -17.01
CA VAL A 42 5.57 9.73 -17.17
C VAL A 42 5.26 10.33 -18.55
N ASP A 43 5.95 11.41 -18.92
CA ASP A 43 5.75 12.08 -20.21
C ASP A 43 6.17 11.19 -21.38
N GLU A 44 7.25 10.42 -21.23
CA GLU A 44 7.65 9.43 -22.22
C GLU A 44 6.57 8.36 -22.41
N SER A 45 6.00 7.84 -21.32
CA SER A 45 4.95 6.82 -21.35
C SER A 45 3.69 7.34 -22.04
N ILE A 46 3.28 8.58 -21.74
CA ILE A 46 2.16 9.26 -22.41
C ILE A 46 2.43 9.41 -23.90
N ASN A 47 3.63 9.87 -24.29
CA ASN A 47 3.97 10.04 -25.69
C ASN A 47 3.99 8.68 -26.43
N LYS A 48 4.50 7.63 -25.80
CA LYS A 48 4.50 6.28 -26.37
C LYS A 48 3.10 5.72 -26.57
N TYR A 49 2.18 5.97 -25.63
CA TYR A 49 0.77 5.62 -25.81
C TYR A 49 0.17 6.34 -27.02
N LYS A 50 0.40 7.66 -27.15
CA LYS A 50 -0.06 8.46 -28.30
C LYS A 50 0.47 7.92 -29.63
N GLU A 51 1.76 7.60 -29.70
CA GLU A 51 2.38 6.98 -30.89
C GLU A 51 1.70 5.66 -31.25
N LYS A 52 1.43 4.80 -30.25
CA LYS A 52 0.80 3.50 -30.45
C LYS A 52 -0.67 3.62 -30.89
N ALA A 53 -1.42 4.55 -30.31
CA ALA A 53 -2.79 4.83 -30.73
C ALA A 53 -2.84 5.29 -32.21
N GLN A 54 -1.93 6.18 -32.61
CA GLN A 54 -1.81 6.63 -34.00
C GLN A 54 -1.34 5.53 -34.95
N GLU A 55 -0.44 4.65 -34.51
CA GLU A 55 -0.02 3.47 -35.28
C GLU A 55 -1.20 2.52 -35.53
N CYS A 56 -2.05 2.31 -34.52
CA CYS A 56 -3.27 1.51 -34.65
C CYS A 56 -4.25 2.12 -35.64
N LYS A 57 -4.51 3.44 -35.55
CA LYS A 57 -5.35 4.16 -36.53
C LYS A 57 -4.83 3.99 -37.95
N SER A 58 -3.53 4.22 -38.16
CA SER A 58 -2.90 4.07 -39.47
C SER A 58 -3.05 2.64 -40.05
N LYS A 59 -3.12 1.61 -39.20
CA LYS A 59 -3.38 0.22 -39.64
C LYS A 59 -4.85 0.00 -40.00
N ILE A 60 -5.78 0.59 -39.25
CA ILE A 60 -7.22 0.56 -39.55
C ILE A 60 -7.49 1.25 -40.90
N ASP A 61 -6.96 2.46 -41.09
CA ASP A 61 -7.08 3.25 -42.32
C ASP A 61 -6.63 2.44 -43.55
N ARG A 62 -5.46 1.78 -43.44
CA ARG A 62 -4.93 0.91 -44.49
C ARG A 62 -5.83 -0.30 -44.74
N GLY A 63 -6.30 -0.97 -43.68
CA GLY A 63 -7.19 -2.13 -43.79
C GLY A 63 -8.52 -1.80 -44.49
N ILE A 64 -9.11 -0.64 -44.18
CA ILE A 64 -10.34 -0.15 -44.83
C ILE A 64 -10.06 0.13 -46.32
N SER A 65 -8.95 0.81 -46.63
CA SER A 65 -8.55 1.11 -48.01
C SER A 65 -8.33 -0.17 -48.85
N ASP A 66 -7.65 -1.17 -48.27
CA ASP A 66 -7.39 -2.46 -48.91
C ASP A 66 -8.67 -3.24 -49.20
N PHE A 67 -9.61 -3.27 -48.25
CA PHE A 67 -10.92 -3.90 -48.44
C PHE A 67 -11.74 -3.24 -49.55
N LYS A 68 -11.77 -1.90 -49.57
CA LYS A 68 -12.47 -1.12 -50.60
C LYS A 68 -11.91 -1.42 -51.99
N ARG A 69 -10.58 -1.51 -52.11
CA ARG A 69 -9.89 -1.88 -53.35
C ARG A 69 -10.23 -3.30 -53.82
N LEU A 70 -10.36 -4.26 -52.90
CA LEU A 70 -10.64 -5.66 -53.24
C LEU A 70 -12.10 -5.91 -53.63
N THR A 71 -13.04 -5.30 -52.91
CA THR A 71 -14.48 -5.62 -53.02
C THR A 71 -15.29 -4.59 -53.79
N GLY A 72 -14.75 -3.39 -54.00
CA GLY A 72 -15.46 -2.24 -54.57
C GLY A 72 -16.56 -1.68 -53.65
N LYS A 73 -16.69 -2.18 -52.42
CA LYS A 73 -17.70 -1.73 -51.44
C LYS A 73 -17.07 -0.80 -50.42
N ASP A 74 -17.81 0.23 -50.03
CA ASP A 74 -17.42 1.14 -48.96
C ASP A 74 -17.91 0.61 -47.60
N ILE A 75 -17.06 0.63 -46.59
CA ILE A 75 -17.39 0.17 -45.23
C ILE A 75 -17.71 1.39 -44.37
N GLY A 76 -18.77 2.13 -44.69
CA GLY A 76 -19.31 3.20 -43.84
C GLY A 76 -18.30 4.26 -43.34
N ALA A 77 -18.67 4.98 -42.28
CA ALA A 77 -17.78 5.92 -41.62
C ALA A 77 -16.77 5.16 -40.75
N ASP A 78 -15.49 5.53 -40.83
CA ASP A 78 -14.44 4.99 -39.98
C ASP A 78 -14.75 5.32 -38.50
N PRO A 79 -14.98 4.31 -37.64
CA PRO A 79 -15.24 4.54 -36.23
C PRO A 79 -14.01 5.11 -35.48
N CYS A 80 -12.81 5.05 -36.07
CA CYS A 80 -11.56 5.48 -35.47
C CYS A 80 -11.07 6.83 -36.05
N SER A 81 -11.93 7.85 -35.99
CA SER A 81 -11.62 9.18 -36.52
C SER A 81 -10.42 9.84 -35.80
N ASP A 82 -9.81 10.85 -36.43
CA ASP A 82 -8.73 11.64 -35.81
C ASP A 82 -9.20 12.34 -34.52
N GLU A 83 -10.44 12.82 -34.50
CA GLU A 83 -11.06 13.42 -33.30
C GLU A 83 -11.24 12.40 -32.19
N PHE A 84 -11.61 11.16 -32.52
CA PHE A 84 -11.72 10.08 -31.55
C PHE A 84 -10.37 9.76 -30.92
N ILE A 85 -9.31 9.58 -31.72
CA ILE A 85 -7.97 9.33 -31.17
C ILE A 85 -7.47 10.49 -30.34
N LEU A 86 -7.67 11.74 -30.79
CA LEU A 86 -7.27 12.91 -30.02
C LEU A 86 -7.93 12.90 -28.64
N LYS A 87 -9.26 12.75 -28.59
CA LYS A 87 -10.03 12.69 -27.35
C LYS A 87 -9.59 11.54 -26.44
N GLU A 88 -9.42 10.33 -26.98
CA GLU A 88 -8.95 9.18 -26.20
C GLU A 88 -7.55 9.42 -25.61
N THR A 89 -6.64 10.04 -26.37
CA THR A 89 -5.30 10.36 -25.88
C THR A 89 -5.28 11.44 -24.81
N GLU A 90 -6.19 12.41 -24.86
CA GLU A 90 -6.36 13.42 -23.82
C GLU A 90 -6.94 12.81 -22.53
N GLU A 91 -8.00 12.00 -22.65
CA GLU A 91 -8.58 11.29 -21.51
C GLU A 91 -7.60 10.30 -20.87
N TYR A 92 -6.73 9.68 -21.67
CA TYR A 92 -5.71 8.76 -21.18
C TYR A 92 -4.75 9.43 -20.20
N VAL A 93 -4.33 10.68 -20.44
CA VAL A 93 -3.39 11.38 -19.55
C VAL A 93 -3.94 11.50 -18.14
N GLU A 94 -5.19 11.91 -18.01
CA GLU A 94 -5.85 12.04 -16.72
C GLU A 94 -6.09 10.68 -16.05
N LYS A 95 -6.55 9.68 -16.82
CA LYS A 95 -6.73 8.31 -16.34
C LYS A 95 -5.40 7.72 -15.84
N PHE A 96 -4.30 7.98 -16.54
CA PHE A 96 -2.97 7.46 -16.19
C PHE A 96 -2.43 8.10 -14.90
N LYS A 97 -2.50 9.43 -14.78
CA LYS A 97 -2.08 10.14 -13.56
C LYS A 97 -2.93 9.74 -12.35
N LYS A 98 -4.25 9.65 -12.52
CA LYS A 98 -5.15 9.16 -11.48
C LYS A 98 -4.78 7.74 -11.06
N ARG A 99 -4.47 6.88 -12.01
CA ARG A 99 -4.06 5.50 -11.74
C ARG A 99 -2.75 5.41 -10.94
N LEU A 100 -1.76 6.24 -11.25
CA LEU A 100 -0.53 6.33 -10.45
C LEU A 100 -0.84 6.72 -9.00
N GLN A 101 -1.75 7.69 -8.80
CA GLN A 101 -2.17 8.12 -7.47
C GLN A 101 -2.90 7.02 -6.70
N GLU A 102 -3.84 6.30 -7.35
CA GLU A 102 -4.55 5.15 -6.76
C GLU A 102 -3.59 4.04 -6.30
N LEU A 103 -2.53 3.80 -7.07
CA LEU A 103 -1.49 2.82 -6.75
C LEU A 103 -0.50 3.32 -5.68
N GLY A 104 -0.58 4.59 -5.28
CA GLY A 104 0.36 5.20 -4.33
C GLY A 104 1.75 5.48 -4.92
N ILE A 105 1.88 5.54 -6.25
CA ILE A 105 3.13 5.81 -6.94
C ILE A 105 3.38 7.33 -6.96
N LYS A 106 4.52 7.76 -6.42
CA LYS A 106 4.88 9.19 -6.30
C LYS A 106 5.63 9.68 -7.53
N ILE A 107 5.19 10.78 -8.12
CA ILE A 107 5.88 11.39 -9.26
C ILE A 107 7.03 12.28 -8.76
N ILE A 108 8.24 12.03 -9.25
CA ILE A 108 9.41 12.88 -9.02
C ILE A 108 9.35 14.02 -10.05
N PRO A 109 9.35 15.29 -9.63
CA PRO A 109 9.34 16.41 -10.56
C PRO A 109 10.60 16.40 -11.44
N TYR A 110 10.56 17.14 -12.55
CA TYR A 110 11.75 17.36 -13.37
C TYR A 110 12.90 17.92 -12.51
N PRO A 111 14.13 17.43 -12.72
CA PRO A 111 15.27 17.93 -11.98
C PRO A 111 15.52 19.40 -12.35
N SER A 112 15.97 20.18 -11.37
CA SER A 112 16.34 21.59 -11.58
C SER A 112 17.76 21.77 -12.14
N THR A 113 18.38 20.68 -12.60
CA THR A 113 19.74 20.67 -13.16
C THR A 113 19.82 21.61 -14.36
N PRO A 114 20.75 22.59 -14.37
CA PRO A 114 20.91 23.49 -15.50
C PRO A 114 21.26 22.73 -16.77
N HIS A 115 20.68 23.12 -17.90
CA HIS A 115 20.98 22.48 -19.20
C HIS A 115 22.47 22.52 -19.55
N GLN A 116 23.18 23.56 -19.11
CA GLN A 116 24.63 23.67 -19.27
C GLN A 116 25.39 22.49 -18.64
N GLU A 117 24.93 21.96 -17.50
CA GLU A 117 25.55 20.81 -16.84
C GLU A 117 25.27 19.51 -17.60
N LEU A 118 24.06 19.36 -18.15
CA LEU A 118 23.74 18.22 -19.02
C LEU A 118 24.59 18.21 -20.30
N VAL A 119 24.81 19.39 -20.90
CA VAL A 119 25.68 19.54 -22.07
C VAL A 119 27.14 19.24 -21.72
N LYS A 120 27.65 19.74 -20.59
CA LYS A 120 29.01 19.41 -20.13
C LYS A 120 29.18 17.90 -19.93
N ARG A 121 28.16 17.23 -19.39
CA ARG A 121 28.16 15.78 -19.20
C ARG A 121 28.23 15.03 -20.53
N ASP A 122 27.40 15.42 -21.51
CA ASP A 122 27.40 14.83 -22.86
C ASP A 122 28.75 15.03 -23.58
N LEU A 123 29.29 16.25 -23.55
CA LEU A 123 30.60 16.55 -24.15
C LEU A 123 31.74 15.76 -23.50
N SER A 124 31.62 15.47 -22.20
CA SER A 124 32.57 14.64 -21.46
C SER A 124 32.33 13.14 -21.62
N ARG A 125 31.30 12.73 -22.38
CA ARG A 125 30.91 11.33 -22.62
C ARG A 125 30.68 10.53 -21.34
N LYS A 126 30.25 11.20 -20.25
CA LYS A 126 29.94 10.54 -18.99
C LYS A 126 28.58 9.83 -19.07
N LYS A 127 28.49 8.60 -18.57
CA LYS A 127 27.22 7.83 -18.49
C LYS A 127 26.12 8.66 -17.81
N PRO A 128 24.83 8.53 -18.14
CA PRO A 128 24.24 7.57 -19.05
C PRO A 128 24.26 8.03 -20.51
N PHE A 129 25.02 9.08 -20.87
CA PHE A 129 25.26 9.39 -22.28
C PHE A 129 26.07 8.26 -22.94
N GLN A 130 25.64 7.88 -24.13
CA GLN A 130 26.33 6.95 -25.00
C GLN A 130 27.38 7.70 -25.83
N GLU A 131 28.36 6.98 -26.38
CA GLU A 131 29.38 7.56 -27.28
C GLU A 131 28.78 8.29 -28.50
N THR A 132 27.58 7.89 -28.90
CA THR A 132 26.82 8.48 -30.02
C THR A 132 26.10 9.80 -29.68
N GLY A 133 26.16 10.26 -28.42
CA GLY A 133 25.47 11.47 -27.94
C GLY A 133 23.98 11.24 -27.58
N LYS A 134 23.50 9.99 -27.64
CA LYS A 134 22.18 9.61 -27.10
C LYS A 134 22.26 9.46 -25.58
N GLY A 135 21.15 9.71 -24.88
CA GLY A 135 21.06 9.53 -23.42
C GLY A 135 20.55 10.75 -22.65
N TYR A 136 20.09 11.81 -23.32
CA TYR A 136 19.55 13.00 -22.65
C TYR A 136 18.42 12.68 -21.65
N ARG A 137 17.48 11.80 -22.04
CA ARG A 137 16.37 11.38 -21.16
C ARG A 137 16.88 10.53 -20.00
N ASP A 138 17.80 9.60 -20.26
CA ASP A 138 18.45 8.79 -19.23
C ASP A 138 19.22 9.66 -18.23
N ALA A 139 19.87 10.73 -18.71
CA ALA A 139 20.54 11.71 -17.87
C ALA A 139 19.54 12.47 -17.00
N LEU A 140 18.38 12.89 -17.52
CA LEU A 140 17.32 13.49 -16.70
C LEU A 140 16.76 12.54 -15.65
N ILE A 141 16.63 11.24 -15.98
CA ILE A 141 16.25 10.21 -15.00
C ILE A 141 17.31 10.12 -13.90
N TRP A 142 18.60 10.06 -14.26
CA TRP A 142 19.69 10.05 -13.30
C TRP A 142 19.69 11.29 -12.38
N GLU A 143 19.52 12.49 -12.95
CA GLU A 143 19.39 13.71 -12.16
C GLU A 143 18.17 13.66 -11.22
N SER A 144 17.08 13.01 -11.63
CA SER A 144 15.91 12.79 -10.77
C SER A 144 16.21 11.85 -9.60
N VAL A 145 17.01 10.79 -9.83
CA VAL A 145 17.50 9.88 -8.79
C VAL A 145 18.35 10.64 -7.78
N LYS A 146 19.32 11.44 -8.25
CA LYS A 146 20.16 12.27 -7.36
C LYS A 146 19.35 13.26 -6.53
N ASN A 147 18.37 13.92 -7.13
CA ASN A 147 17.51 14.87 -6.41
C ASN A 147 16.73 14.19 -5.27
N ILE A 148 16.32 12.94 -5.45
CA ILE A 148 15.77 12.14 -4.33
C ILE A 148 16.84 11.91 -3.27
N CYS A 149 18.05 11.47 -3.62
CA CYS A 149 19.13 11.25 -2.65
C CYS A 149 19.40 12.50 -1.81
N GLU A 150 19.54 13.66 -2.47
CA GLU A 150 19.84 14.96 -1.85
C GLU A 150 18.79 15.39 -0.83
N LYS A 151 17.50 15.11 -1.09
CA LYS A 151 16.40 15.43 -0.16
C LYS A 151 16.54 14.72 1.19
N TYR A 152 17.14 13.54 1.20
CA TYR A 152 17.30 12.73 2.39
C TYR A 152 18.70 12.84 3.01
N LEU A 153 19.61 13.63 2.41
CA LEU A 153 21.00 13.74 2.88
C LEU A 153 21.10 14.28 4.33
N TYR A 154 20.12 15.07 4.75
CA TYR A 154 20.02 15.66 6.09
C TYR A 154 18.99 14.97 6.98
N SER A 155 18.38 13.89 6.51
CA SER A 155 17.45 13.09 7.31
C SER A 155 18.23 12.15 8.23
N SER A 156 17.67 11.87 9.41
CA SER A 156 18.23 10.91 10.36
C SER A 156 18.39 9.50 9.76
N GLU A 157 17.56 9.19 8.76
CA GLU A 157 17.60 7.96 7.97
C GLU A 157 17.77 8.30 6.48
N ILE A 158 18.81 7.75 5.87
CA ILE A 158 19.02 7.89 4.42
C ILE A 158 18.52 6.61 3.75
N PRO A 159 17.36 6.65 3.05
CA PRO A 159 16.76 5.45 2.54
C PRO A 159 17.58 4.89 1.37
N LYS A 160 17.75 3.57 1.34
CA LYS A 160 18.31 2.89 0.16
C LYS A 160 17.40 3.10 -1.04
N ILE A 161 18.00 3.47 -2.17
CA ILE A 161 17.32 3.75 -3.43
C ILE A 161 17.59 2.60 -4.41
N ILE A 162 16.51 1.99 -4.88
CA ILE A 162 16.56 0.94 -5.89
C ILE A 162 15.99 1.49 -7.19
N PHE A 163 16.84 1.65 -8.19
CA PHE A 163 16.45 2.08 -9.53
C PHE A 163 16.20 0.87 -10.43
N VAL A 164 14.94 0.62 -10.77
CA VAL A 164 14.57 -0.51 -11.63
C VAL A 164 14.60 -0.05 -13.09
N ASN A 165 15.62 -0.48 -13.83
CA ASN A 165 15.84 -0.10 -15.22
C ASN A 165 16.34 -1.30 -16.04
N LYS A 166 15.57 -1.66 -17.07
CA LYS A 166 15.90 -2.76 -17.99
C LYS A 166 17.15 -2.49 -18.84
N ASN A 167 17.42 -1.22 -19.17
CA ASN A 167 18.64 -0.78 -19.83
C ASN A 167 19.76 -0.50 -18.82
N HIS A 168 19.89 -1.36 -17.80
CA HIS A 168 20.86 -1.22 -16.71
C HIS A 168 22.31 -1.00 -17.22
N LYS A 169 22.69 -1.48 -18.41
CA LYS A 169 24.02 -1.31 -19.02
C LYS A 169 24.39 0.16 -19.29
N ASP A 170 23.41 1.05 -19.39
CA ASP A 170 23.64 2.49 -19.51
C ASP A 170 23.95 3.14 -18.15
N PHE A 171 23.75 2.40 -17.05
CA PHE A 171 24.00 2.86 -15.68
C PHE A 171 25.00 2.00 -14.90
N CYS A 172 25.27 0.78 -15.38
CA CYS A 172 26.06 -0.21 -14.66
C CYS A 172 27.21 -0.75 -15.50
N GLU A 173 28.29 -1.11 -14.80
CA GLU A 173 29.41 -1.88 -15.31
C GLU A 173 29.63 -3.10 -14.40
N ALA A 174 29.69 -4.29 -14.98
CA ALA A 174 29.83 -5.56 -14.26
C ALA A 174 28.81 -5.78 -13.11
N GLY A 175 27.58 -5.28 -13.26
CA GLY A 175 26.51 -5.43 -12.27
C GLY A 175 26.54 -4.42 -11.11
N LEU A 176 27.51 -3.50 -11.11
CA LEU A 176 27.60 -2.40 -10.16
C LEU A 176 27.37 -1.06 -10.86
N LEU A 177 26.98 -0.04 -10.09
CA LEU A 177 26.84 1.32 -10.60
C LEU A 177 28.17 1.78 -11.24
N HIS A 178 28.09 2.34 -12.45
CA HIS A 178 29.25 2.79 -13.21
C HIS A 178 30.04 3.86 -12.45
N LEU A 179 31.36 3.91 -12.66
CA LEU A 179 32.28 4.82 -11.95
C LEU A 179 31.84 6.29 -12.02
N ASP A 180 31.48 6.78 -13.22
CA ASP A 180 30.95 8.15 -13.41
C ASP A 180 29.77 8.50 -12.50
N LEU A 181 28.86 7.54 -12.30
CA LEU A 181 27.65 7.74 -11.51
C LEU A 181 27.97 7.65 -10.01
N LYS A 182 28.91 6.78 -9.62
CA LYS A 182 29.44 6.75 -8.26
C LYS A 182 30.13 8.06 -7.90
N GLU A 183 30.95 8.60 -8.80
CA GLU A 183 31.58 9.92 -8.63
C GLU A 183 30.55 11.02 -8.45
N ASP A 184 29.45 11.00 -9.20
CA ASP A 184 28.36 11.96 -9.00
C ASP A 184 27.75 11.85 -7.60
N LEU A 185 27.54 10.65 -7.08
CA LEU A 185 27.00 10.47 -5.72
C LEU A 185 27.98 11.00 -4.67
N VAL A 186 29.24 10.55 -4.74
CA VAL A 186 30.29 10.92 -3.78
C VAL A 186 30.56 12.42 -3.78
N SER A 187 30.60 13.06 -4.96
CA SER A 187 30.80 14.51 -5.08
C SER A 187 29.66 15.34 -4.48
N ASN A 188 28.46 14.76 -4.37
CA ASN A 188 27.31 15.36 -3.70
C ASN A 188 27.16 14.91 -2.24
N GLY A 189 28.17 14.24 -1.66
CA GLY A 189 28.17 13.77 -0.29
C GLY A 189 27.32 12.52 -0.04
N ILE A 190 26.83 11.87 -1.11
CA ILE A 190 26.00 10.68 -1.05
C ILE A 190 26.89 9.44 -1.09
N ASN A 191 26.62 8.46 -0.22
CA ASN A 191 27.33 7.19 -0.26
C ASN A 191 26.99 6.42 -1.55
N GLU A 192 28.01 5.89 -2.23
CA GLU A 192 27.84 5.15 -3.50
C GLU A 192 27.01 3.87 -3.36
N ASP A 193 26.90 3.30 -2.16
CA ASP A 193 26.08 2.11 -1.89
C ASP A 193 24.58 2.41 -1.67
N TYR A 194 24.20 3.70 -1.63
CA TYR A 194 22.81 4.10 -1.45
C TYR A 194 21.95 3.88 -2.69
N VAL A 195 22.57 3.86 -3.88
CA VAL A 195 21.86 3.61 -5.13
C VAL A 195 22.27 2.24 -5.67
N ARG A 196 21.27 1.39 -5.90
CA ARG A 196 21.42 0.12 -6.62
C ARG A 196 20.51 0.13 -7.83
N VAL A 197 21.02 -0.39 -8.94
CA VAL A 197 20.24 -0.54 -10.18
C VAL A 197 19.90 -2.01 -10.33
N VAL A 198 18.63 -2.28 -10.63
CA VAL A 198 18.11 -3.64 -10.81
C VAL A 198 17.44 -3.72 -12.18
N GLU A 199 17.62 -4.84 -12.89
CA GLU A 199 17.17 -4.97 -14.27
C GLU A 199 15.65 -5.14 -14.41
N ASP A 200 15.01 -5.74 -13.39
CA ASP A 200 13.59 -6.09 -13.40
C ASP A 200 12.97 -6.00 -12.00
N ILE A 201 11.67 -5.73 -11.95
CA ILE A 201 10.84 -5.79 -10.75
C ILE A 201 10.95 -7.15 -10.06
N ASP A 202 10.98 -8.26 -10.81
CA ASP A 202 11.00 -9.60 -10.23
C ASP A 202 12.28 -9.81 -9.41
N ILE A 203 13.43 -9.36 -9.92
CA ILE A 203 14.71 -9.38 -9.20
C ILE A 203 14.61 -8.52 -7.94
N PHE A 204 14.02 -7.32 -8.05
CA PHE A 204 13.83 -6.45 -6.89
C PHE A 204 12.96 -7.13 -5.82
N VAL A 205 11.86 -7.77 -6.21
CA VAL A 205 10.96 -8.46 -5.28
C VAL A 205 11.70 -9.62 -4.59
N GLU A 206 12.42 -10.45 -5.33
CA GLU A 206 13.17 -11.58 -4.78
C GLU A 206 14.29 -11.14 -3.83
N GLU A 207 15.07 -10.12 -4.19
CA GLU A 207 16.26 -9.73 -3.41
C GLU A 207 15.93 -8.85 -2.19
N TYR A 208 14.89 -8.01 -2.28
CA TYR A 208 14.66 -6.95 -1.28
C TYR A 208 13.34 -7.09 -0.53
N ILE A 209 12.30 -7.61 -1.19
CA ILE A 209 10.96 -7.65 -0.61
C ILE A 209 10.69 -8.98 0.07
N LYS A 210 10.95 -10.10 -0.61
CA LYS A 210 10.71 -11.44 -0.04
C LYS A 210 11.44 -11.69 1.28
N PRO A 211 12.74 -11.35 1.44
CA PRO A 211 13.43 -11.59 2.71
C PRO A 211 12.77 -10.83 3.87
N LYS A 212 12.33 -9.60 3.64
CA LYS A 212 11.59 -8.82 4.64
C LYS A 212 10.23 -9.46 4.95
N GLN A 213 9.51 -9.90 3.92
CA GLN A 213 8.21 -10.57 4.10
C GLN A 213 8.33 -11.89 4.85
N GLU A 214 9.39 -12.67 4.63
CA GLU A 214 9.70 -13.88 5.39
C GLU A 214 9.92 -13.55 6.86
N ILE A 215 10.73 -12.52 7.17
CA ILE A 215 10.93 -12.07 8.56
C ILE A 215 9.60 -11.65 9.21
N LEU A 216 8.78 -10.85 8.53
CA LEU A 216 7.48 -10.41 9.06
C LEU A 216 6.52 -11.59 9.27
N LYS A 217 6.58 -12.59 8.40
CA LYS A 217 5.80 -13.82 8.53
C LYS A 217 6.28 -14.67 9.70
N ASP A 218 7.59 -14.82 9.89
CA ASP A 218 8.14 -15.55 11.03
C ASP A 218 7.75 -14.89 12.35
N ILE A 219 7.70 -13.55 12.37
CA ILE A 219 7.18 -12.79 13.52
C ILE A 219 5.69 -13.07 13.74
N LEU A 220 4.87 -13.02 12.68
CA LEU A 220 3.44 -13.35 12.75
C LEU A 220 3.20 -14.75 13.32
N ASP A 221 3.95 -15.74 12.82
CA ASP A 221 3.86 -17.13 13.27
C ASP A 221 4.31 -17.26 14.74
N ALA A 222 5.39 -16.57 15.13
CA ALA A 222 5.87 -16.54 16.51
C ALA A 222 4.88 -15.88 17.48
N LEU A 223 4.26 -14.77 17.08
CA LEU A 223 3.23 -14.09 17.88
C LEU A 223 1.97 -14.96 18.03
N ASN A 224 1.58 -15.71 17.00
CA ASN A 224 0.44 -16.62 17.10
C ASN A 224 0.74 -17.87 17.95
N ALA A 225 1.95 -18.43 17.84
CA ALA A 225 2.33 -19.65 18.56
C ALA A 225 2.72 -19.39 20.03
N ASN A 226 3.52 -18.35 20.27
CA ASN A 226 4.10 -18.07 21.60
C ASN A 226 3.35 -16.97 22.34
N LYS A 227 2.47 -16.21 21.66
CA LYS A 227 1.80 -15.01 22.18
C LYS A 227 2.75 -13.90 22.66
N GLN A 228 4.04 -14.06 22.41
CA GLN A 228 5.09 -13.14 22.80
C GLN A 228 6.13 -13.04 21.69
N TYR A 229 6.65 -11.83 21.47
CA TYR A 229 7.84 -11.62 20.65
C TYR A 229 8.74 -10.57 21.31
N ASN A 230 10.01 -10.92 21.50
CA ASN A 230 10.97 -10.16 22.30
C ASN A 230 10.39 -9.77 23.69
N LYS A 231 10.19 -8.46 23.97
CA LYS A 231 9.67 -7.98 25.26
C LYS A 231 8.15 -7.80 25.27
N ILE A 232 7.49 -7.84 24.12
CA ILE A 232 6.05 -7.64 24.01
C ILE A 232 5.35 -8.98 24.23
N ASP A 233 4.58 -9.08 25.31
CA ASP A 233 3.67 -10.18 25.61
C ASP A 233 2.24 -9.77 25.25
N LEU A 234 1.72 -10.31 24.14
CA LEU A 234 0.40 -9.95 23.66
C LEU A 234 -0.70 -10.43 24.59
N ASN A 235 -0.54 -11.48 25.39
CA ASN A 235 -1.60 -11.88 26.33
C ASN A 235 -1.89 -10.74 27.31
N THR A 236 -0.83 -10.26 27.96
CA THR A 236 -0.90 -9.16 28.92
C THR A 236 -1.41 -7.86 28.27
N GLU A 237 -0.88 -7.53 27.08
CA GLU A 237 -1.21 -6.27 26.40
C GLU A 237 -2.63 -6.24 25.83
N ILE A 238 -3.15 -7.38 25.36
CA ILE A 238 -4.53 -7.54 24.86
C ILE A 238 -5.51 -7.52 26.02
N GLU A 239 -5.22 -8.27 27.10
CA GLU A 239 -6.07 -8.32 28.29
C GLU A 239 -6.27 -6.91 28.87
N GLN A 240 -5.19 -6.19 29.15
CA GLN A 240 -5.27 -4.85 29.72
C GLN A 240 -6.07 -3.88 28.85
N ARG A 241 -5.90 -3.92 27.53
CA ARG A 241 -6.61 -3.02 26.61
C ARG A 241 -8.07 -3.40 26.43
N THR A 242 -8.37 -4.69 26.32
CA THR A 242 -9.73 -5.21 26.22
C THR A 242 -10.51 -4.85 27.48
N THR A 243 -9.93 -5.09 28.65
CA THR A 243 -10.52 -4.70 29.93
C THR A 243 -10.76 -3.20 30.00
N LYS A 244 -9.78 -2.38 29.63
CA LYS A 244 -9.93 -0.92 29.63
C LYS A 244 -11.01 -0.43 28.66
N PHE A 245 -11.18 -1.10 27.52
CA PHE A 245 -12.11 -0.70 26.47
C PHE A 245 -13.56 -1.11 26.77
N LEU A 246 -13.77 -2.30 27.34
CA LEU A 246 -15.09 -2.88 27.55
C LEU A 246 -15.62 -2.75 28.97
N LEU A 247 -14.77 -2.87 30.01
CA LEU A 247 -15.25 -2.94 31.39
C LEU A 247 -16.00 -1.65 31.77
N HIS A 248 -17.23 -1.81 32.27
CA HIS A 248 -18.16 -0.71 32.59
C HIS A 248 -18.60 0.15 31.40
N ARG A 249 -18.35 -0.29 30.16
CA ARG A 249 -18.89 0.37 28.98
C ARG A 249 -20.39 0.08 28.88
N GLU A 250 -21.17 1.15 28.71
CA GLU A 250 -22.58 1.07 28.32
C GLU A 250 -22.69 1.05 26.80
N PHE A 251 -23.58 0.20 26.30
CA PHE A 251 -23.83 0.05 24.88
C PHE A 251 -25.16 0.70 24.51
N ASP A 252 -25.15 1.49 23.45
CA ASP A 252 -26.38 2.03 22.87
C ASP A 252 -27.04 1.01 21.92
N TYR A 253 -28.20 1.35 21.38
CA TYR A 253 -28.93 0.46 20.48
C TYR A 253 -28.20 0.14 19.16
N GLU A 254 -27.22 0.94 18.75
CA GLU A 254 -26.48 0.71 17.50
C GLU A 254 -25.33 -0.27 17.72
N GLU A 255 -24.61 -0.14 18.84
CA GLU A 255 -23.45 -0.96 19.19
C GLU A 255 -23.82 -2.22 19.99
N SER A 256 -25.00 -2.26 20.61
CA SER A 256 -25.43 -3.36 21.49
C SER A 256 -25.60 -4.68 20.72
N PRO A 257 -25.10 -5.80 21.27
CA PRO A 257 -25.36 -7.14 20.74
C PRO A 257 -26.78 -7.64 21.05
N PHE A 258 -27.59 -6.85 21.78
CA PHE A 258 -28.92 -7.21 22.24
C PHE A 258 -30.02 -6.42 21.50
N GLY A 259 -31.23 -6.97 21.49
CA GLY A 259 -32.44 -6.29 21.01
C GLY A 259 -32.84 -5.08 21.87
N GLN A 260 -33.84 -4.33 21.41
CA GLN A 260 -34.30 -3.10 22.07
C GLN A 260 -34.94 -3.32 23.44
N GLU A 261 -35.40 -4.55 23.70
CA GLU A 261 -35.99 -5.01 24.94
C GLU A 261 -34.99 -5.10 26.11
N PHE A 262 -33.70 -5.05 25.82
CA PHE A 262 -32.61 -5.01 26.79
C PHE A 262 -32.17 -3.56 26.98
N GLU A 263 -32.67 -2.90 28.04
CA GLU A 263 -32.34 -1.50 28.32
C GLU A 263 -31.01 -1.37 29.09
N ASN A 264 -30.19 -0.41 28.65
CA ASN A 264 -28.89 -0.03 29.22
C ASN A 264 -27.92 -1.21 29.45
N PRO A 265 -27.61 -2.01 28.41
CA PRO A 265 -26.63 -3.07 28.53
C PRO A 265 -25.25 -2.51 28.87
N SER A 266 -24.68 -3.01 29.97
CA SER A 266 -23.38 -2.60 30.47
C SER A 266 -22.52 -3.80 30.83
N VAL A 267 -21.23 -3.73 30.52
CA VAL A 267 -20.31 -4.84 30.82
C VAL A 267 -19.86 -4.79 32.28
N VAL A 268 -20.07 -5.89 33.00
CA VAL A 268 -19.72 -6.01 34.43
C VAL A 268 -18.50 -6.89 34.68
N SER A 269 -18.30 -7.92 33.85
CA SER A 269 -17.13 -8.78 33.87
C SER A 269 -16.78 -9.24 32.46
N LEU A 270 -15.54 -9.68 32.33
CA LEU A 270 -14.92 -10.14 31.08
C LEU A 270 -14.18 -11.42 31.40
N ASP A 271 -14.34 -12.42 30.54
CA ASP A 271 -13.48 -13.60 30.54
C ASP A 271 -12.12 -13.28 29.89
N GLU A 272 -11.18 -14.23 30.02
CA GLU A 272 -9.86 -14.09 29.39
C GLU A 272 -10.01 -14.01 27.85
N PRO A 273 -9.55 -12.92 27.21
CA PRO A 273 -9.75 -12.74 25.78
C PRO A 273 -8.89 -13.72 24.99
N SER A 274 -9.52 -14.36 24.01
CA SER A 274 -8.79 -15.12 22.99
C SER A 274 -8.49 -14.23 21.79
N PHE A 275 -7.32 -14.40 21.16
CA PHE A 275 -6.96 -13.58 20.01
C PHE A 275 -6.10 -14.31 18.99
N THR A 276 -6.21 -13.85 17.75
CA THR A 276 -5.37 -14.27 16.62
C THR A 276 -4.74 -13.04 15.99
N VAL A 277 -3.43 -13.09 15.78
CA VAL A 277 -2.74 -12.05 15.01
C VAL A 277 -3.00 -12.31 13.53
N THR A 278 -3.63 -11.34 12.86
CA THR A 278 -4.08 -11.48 11.46
C THR A 278 -3.08 -10.88 10.48
N GLU A 279 -2.38 -9.81 10.88
CA GLU A 279 -1.40 -9.15 10.04
C GLU A 279 -0.22 -8.61 10.86
N VAL A 280 0.99 -8.78 10.34
CA VAL A 280 2.18 -8.06 10.78
C VAL A 280 2.80 -7.40 9.56
N ARG A 281 2.92 -6.07 9.59
CA ARG A 281 3.47 -5.31 8.46
C ARG A 281 4.37 -4.19 8.93
N GLN A 282 5.38 -3.87 8.13
CA GLN A 282 6.24 -2.73 8.41
C GLN A 282 5.61 -1.45 7.84
N ILE A 283 5.50 -0.39 8.64
CA ILE A 283 4.98 0.92 8.18
C ILE A 283 6.12 1.89 7.91
N SER A 284 7.17 1.86 8.73
CA SER A 284 8.39 2.67 8.60
C SER A 284 9.63 1.84 8.97
N GLU A 285 10.84 2.40 8.87
CA GLU A 285 12.05 1.67 9.28
C GLU A 285 12.04 1.34 10.78
N GLU A 286 11.39 2.19 11.60
CA GLU A 286 11.32 2.05 13.05
C GLU A 286 9.98 1.49 13.56
N GLU A 287 8.92 1.41 12.75
CA GLU A 287 7.57 1.05 13.22
C GLU A 287 6.97 -0.14 12.48
N ILE A 288 6.37 -1.04 13.26
CA ILE A 288 5.66 -2.22 12.80
C ILE A 288 4.22 -2.17 13.28
N LEU A 289 3.30 -2.49 12.39
CA LEU A 289 1.89 -2.69 12.71
C LEU A 289 1.63 -4.16 13.01
N ILE A 290 0.80 -4.39 14.01
CA ILE A 290 0.22 -5.68 14.34
C ILE A 290 -1.30 -5.50 14.35
N GLU A 291 -2.01 -6.24 13.50
CA GLU A 291 -3.47 -6.36 13.56
C GLU A 291 -3.86 -7.66 14.26
N VAL A 292 -4.84 -7.57 15.16
CA VAL A 292 -5.32 -8.68 15.97
C VAL A 292 -6.84 -8.73 15.93
N GLU A 293 -7.39 -9.94 15.77
CA GLU A 293 -8.79 -10.23 16.02
C GLU A 293 -8.91 -10.81 17.42
N ILE A 294 -9.82 -10.25 18.22
CA ILE A 294 -10.01 -10.60 19.62
C ILE A 294 -11.46 -11.05 19.81
N ASP A 295 -11.65 -12.23 20.38
CA ASP A 295 -12.94 -12.75 20.81
C ASP A 295 -12.92 -12.84 22.35
N VAL A 296 -13.86 -12.15 23.00
CA VAL A 296 -13.99 -12.10 24.45
C VAL A 296 -15.45 -12.30 24.87
N ASP A 297 -15.67 -13.18 25.83
CA ASP A 297 -16.99 -13.36 26.44
C ASP A 297 -17.17 -12.28 27.52
N CYS A 298 -18.26 -11.51 27.40
CA CYS A 298 -18.58 -10.42 28.27
C CYS A 298 -19.87 -10.73 29.03
N ASP A 299 -19.85 -10.53 30.35
CA ASP A 299 -21.06 -10.54 31.14
C ASP A 299 -21.68 -9.15 31.11
N PHE A 300 -22.92 -9.08 30.65
CA PHE A 300 -23.70 -7.86 30.63
C PHE A 300 -24.75 -7.86 31.72
N ASP A 301 -24.93 -6.69 32.36
CA ASP A 301 -26.11 -6.36 33.14
C ASP A 301 -26.99 -5.38 32.35
N PHE A 302 -28.30 -5.59 32.40
CA PHE A 302 -29.31 -4.76 31.75
C PHE A 302 -30.65 -4.83 32.50
N PHE A 303 -31.57 -3.95 32.11
CA PHE A 303 -32.94 -3.92 32.60
C PHE A 303 -33.91 -4.36 31.52
N ILE A 304 -34.88 -5.20 31.88
CA ILE A 304 -35.92 -5.67 30.94
C ILE A 304 -37.29 -5.31 31.49
N PHE A 305 -38.13 -4.74 30.64
CA PHE A 305 -39.50 -4.43 31.01
C PHE A 305 -40.31 -5.71 31.21
N LYS A 306 -41.10 -5.77 32.30
CA LYS A 306 -41.75 -7.01 32.74
C LYS A 306 -42.68 -7.63 31.69
N SER A 307 -43.35 -6.83 30.85
CA SER A 307 -44.19 -7.39 29.78
C SER A 307 -43.39 -8.01 28.64
N ASP A 308 -42.20 -7.48 28.37
CA ASP A 308 -41.37 -7.91 27.25
C ASP A 308 -40.69 -9.23 27.59
N ALA A 309 -40.22 -9.38 28.83
CA ALA A 309 -39.74 -10.65 29.36
C ALA A 309 -40.79 -11.79 29.26
N MET A 310 -42.09 -11.49 29.44
CA MET A 310 -43.14 -12.50 29.34
C MET A 310 -43.41 -12.96 27.90
N CYS A 311 -42.95 -12.19 26.90
CA CYS A 311 -43.14 -12.46 25.49
C CYS A 311 -41.87 -13.02 24.81
N MET A 312 -40.76 -13.13 25.56
CA MET A 312 -39.47 -13.57 25.04
C MET A 312 -39.41 -15.09 24.91
N ASP A 313 -38.74 -15.58 23.87
CA ASP A 313 -38.53 -17.01 23.66
C ASP A 313 -37.57 -17.60 24.72
N GLU A 314 -37.78 -18.87 25.09
CA GLU A 314 -36.98 -19.53 26.14
C GLU A 314 -35.47 -19.56 25.82
N GLU A 315 -35.08 -19.58 24.54
CA GLU A 315 -33.68 -19.59 24.10
C GLU A 315 -32.98 -18.23 24.26
N GLU A 316 -33.76 -17.14 24.26
CA GLU A 316 -33.23 -15.77 24.38
C GLU A 316 -33.28 -15.27 25.83
N PHE A 317 -34.05 -15.94 26.68
CA PHE A 317 -34.33 -15.55 28.05
C PHE A 317 -33.06 -15.46 28.91
N PRO A 318 -32.75 -14.27 29.46
CA PRO A 318 -31.54 -14.05 30.25
C PRO A 318 -31.69 -14.55 31.69
N TYR A 319 -30.59 -14.57 32.43
CA TYR A 319 -30.62 -14.88 33.86
C TYR A 319 -31.16 -13.69 34.66
N ILE A 320 -32.38 -13.84 35.19
CA ILE A 320 -33.00 -12.82 36.05
C ILE A 320 -32.43 -12.97 37.47
N TRP A 321 -31.63 -12.01 37.91
CA TRP A 321 -31.10 -11.98 39.28
C TRP A 321 -31.93 -11.10 40.23
N ASP A 322 -32.70 -10.13 39.70
CA ASP A 322 -33.72 -9.40 40.46
C ASP A 322 -35.02 -9.21 39.65
N SER A 323 -36.02 -10.04 39.97
CA SER A 323 -37.34 -10.02 39.32
C SER A 323 -38.22 -8.81 39.69
N ASP A 324 -37.86 -8.04 40.72
CA ASP A 324 -38.63 -6.88 41.19
C ASP A 324 -37.77 -5.65 41.42
N TRP A 325 -36.79 -5.43 40.53
CA TRP A 325 -35.92 -4.25 40.53
C TRP A 325 -36.73 -2.95 40.71
N ASN A 326 -37.83 -2.83 39.96
CA ASN A 326 -38.89 -1.89 40.28
C ASN A 326 -40.27 -2.40 39.81
N LYS A 327 -41.30 -1.57 39.95
CA LYS A 327 -42.68 -1.90 39.55
C LYS A 327 -42.79 -2.42 38.10
N HIS A 328 -41.90 -1.98 37.22
CA HIS A 328 -41.98 -2.12 35.77
C HIS A 328 -40.84 -2.95 35.15
N TYR A 329 -39.68 -3.01 35.80
CA TYR A 329 -38.48 -3.63 35.26
C TYR A 329 -37.97 -4.77 36.14
N MET A 330 -37.29 -5.71 35.50
CA MET A 330 -36.44 -6.72 36.12
C MET A 330 -34.97 -6.37 35.81
N ALA A 331 -34.06 -6.74 36.70
CA ALA A 331 -32.62 -6.70 36.43
C ALA A 331 -32.12 -8.11 36.11
N ALA A 332 -31.32 -8.20 35.07
CA ALA A 332 -30.94 -9.45 34.45
C ALA A 332 -29.52 -9.38 33.91
N SER A 333 -28.92 -10.55 33.73
CA SER A 333 -27.60 -10.69 33.15
C SER A 333 -27.56 -11.75 32.05
N LYS A 334 -26.64 -11.57 31.11
CA LYS A 334 -26.36 -12.54 30.05
C LYS A 334 -24.92 -12.42 29.58
N THR A 335 -24.27 -13.55 29.41
CA THR A 335 -22.93 -13.65 28.82
C THR A 335 -23.08 -13.68 27.31
N THR A 336 -22.37 -12.79 26.62
CA THR A 336 -22.40 -12.68 25.16
C THR A 336 -20.98 -12.45 24.62
N PRO A 337 -20.57 -13.19 23.57
CA PRO A 337 -19.28 -12.95 22.92
C PRO A 337 -19.28 -11.60 22.20
N ILE A 338 -18.21 -10.83 22.38
CA ILE A 338 -17.93 -9.61 21.64
C ILE A 338 -16.68 -9.80 20.81
N LYS A 339 -16.79 -9.44 19.52
CA LYS A 339 -15.66 -9.42 18.59
C LYS A 339 -15.07 -8.03 18.50
N LEU A 340 -13.76 -7.95 18.70
CA LEU A 340 -13.00 -6.72 18.56
C LEU A 340 -11.91 -6.90 17.50
N LYS A 341 -11.53 -5.78 16.89
CA LYS A 341 -10.30 -5.65 16.12
C LYS A 341 -9.37 -4.71 16.86
N GLY A 342 -8.19 -5.20 17.19
CA GLY A 342 -7.10 -4.40 17.75
C GLY A 342 -6.06 -4.07 16.69
N THR A 343 -5.51 -2.86 16.79
CA THR A 343 -4.40 -2.39 15.98
C THR A 343 -3.31 -1.86 16.90
N LEU A 344 -2.11 -2.42 16.83
CA LEU A 344 -0.96 -2.00 17.64
C LEU A 344 0.17 -1.52 16.72
N ILE A 345 0.75 -0.36 17.03
CA ILE A 345 2.00 0.11 16.43
C ILE A 345 3.10 -0.10 17.46
N VAL A 346 4.11 -0.88 17.10
CA VAL A 346 5.26 -1.20 17.94
C VAL A 346 6.54 -0.70 17.27
N ASP A 347 7.58 -0.50 18.06
CA ASP A 347 8.89 -0.24 17.50
C ASP A 347 9.47 -1.50 16.82
N SER A 348 10.40 -1.31 15.88
CA SER A 348 11.00 -2.38 15.07
C SER A 348 11.72 -3.44 15.90
N SER A 349 12.11 -3.12 17.13
CA SER A 349 12.74 -4.07 18.06
C SER A 349 11.75 -4.83 18.93
N PHE A 350 10.44 -4.55 18.84
CA PHE A 350 9.40 -5.15 19.68
C PHE A 350 9.71 -5.02 21.18
N GLU A 351 10.08 -3.81 21.59
CA GLU A 351 10.34 -3.46 22.98
C GLU A 351 9.24 -2.58 23.57
N VAL A 352 8.59 -1.75 22.75
CA VAL A 352 7.62 -0.74 23.18
C VAL A 352 6.44 -0.67 22.21
N ILE A 353 5.23 -0.60 22.75
CA ILE A 353 4.03 -0.22 22.00
C ILE A 353 3.97 1.31 21.95
N LEU A 354 4.00 1.86 20.73
CA LEU A 354 4.03 3.30 20.47
C LEU A 354 2.62 3.90 20.41
N SER A 355 1.66 3.14 19.86
CA SER A 355 0.26 3.54 19.75
C SER A 355 -0.63 2.31 19.62
N ASP A 356 -1.89 2.44 20.02
CA ASP A 356 -2.89 1.39 19.87
C ASP A 356 -4.29 1.96 19.57
N ASP A 357 -5.12 1.10 18.98
CA ASP A 357 -6.54 1.35 18.72
C ASP A 357 -7.32 0.04 18.83
N ILE A 358 -8.55 0.08 19.33
CA ILE A 358 -9.45 -1.07 19.45
C ILE A 358 -10.86 -0.63 19.03
N GLU A 359 -11.47 -1.41 18.14
CA GLU A 359 -12.83 -1.21 17.66
C GLU A 359 -13.66 -2.49 17.75
N ILE A 360 -14.98 -2.34 17.86
CA ILE A 360 -15.94 -3.44 17.82
C ILE A 360 -16.22 -3.79 16.37
N THR A 361 -16.13 -5.07 15.99
CA THR A 361 -16.34 -5.52 14.61
C THR A 361 -17.74 -6.07 14.34
N HIS A 362 -18.63 -6.07 15.33
CA HIS A 362 -20.02 -6.46 15.14
C HIS A 362 -20.73 -5.52 14.15
N LYS A 363 -21.16 -6.12 13.04
CA LYS A 363 -22.24 -5.60 12.20
C LYS A 363 -23.39 -6.60 12.32
N HIS A 364 -24.56 -6.07 12.71
CA HIS A 364 -25.86 -6.74 12.76
C HIS A 364 -26.10 -7.73 11.61
#